data_AF-W9YUK1-F1
#
_entry.id   AF-W9YUK1-F1
#
_cell.length_a   1.000
_cell.length_b   1.000
_cell.length_c   1.000
_cell.angle_alpha   90.00
_cell.angle_beta   90.00
_cell.angle_gamma   90.00
#
_symmetry.space_group_name_H-M   'P 1'
#
loop_
_entity.id
_entity.type
_entity.pdbx_description
1 polymer ?
#
loop_
_entity_poly.entity_id
_entity_poly.type
_entity_poly.pdbx_seq_one_letter_code
_entity_poly.pdbx_strand_id
1 'polypeptide(L)'
;MPIFDSAWTFRKPESWPEKRVISGTLNDHGYHYPFGLDWAWHGTENELLFSNSYKMKMSIILGWAHMTYSLCFSYLNASHLKKPIDIWGNFIPRMIFFQVFVGYIVFCIVYKWSVDWLGTGAQPPSLLNMLIKMVLQPGTVDERLYAGQEYVQVILLLISFAQIPILLFLKPFFLWWNHNYRRCQAYRGIGETSRVSVLDSGDENEALVSRHGDSVGDDGESVMASTQDIDEDHDEFKLGEVMIQQIIHTVEFCLNCVSHTASYLRLWALSLAHRQLSVVLWNMTLGHALSMEGALGVIMVVVSFCVWFCLTIAILVCMEGTSAMLHSLRLVWVESFSKFAEFGGWPFAPFSFNDLLKESEELKDYVQ
;
A
#
# COMPACT_ATOMS: atom_id res chain seq x y z
N MET A 1 -10.51 -35.18 15.32
CA MET A 1 -10.54 -35.62 13.91
C MET A 1 -10.09 -34.47 13.04
N PRO A 2 -9.22 -34.70 12.03
CA PRO A 2 -9.03 -33.72 10.96
C PRO A 2 -10.33 -33.55 10.16
N ILE A 3 -10.54 -32.38 9.57
CA ILE A 3 -11.77 -32.03 8.83
C ILE A 3 -11.72 -32.58 7.40
N PHE A 4 -10.51 -32.70 6.84
CA PHE A 4 -10.23 -33.27 5.51
C PHE A 4 -9.06 -34.24 5.60
N ASP A 5 -9.01 -35.20 4.67
CA ASP A 5 -7.87 -36.10 4.52
C ASP A 5 -6.60 -35.32 4.15
N SER A 6 -5.44 -35.84 4.53
CA SER A 6 -4.15 -35.23 4.19
C SER A 6 -3.73 -35.57 2.76
N ALA A 7 -3.05 -34.63 2.10
CA ALA A 7 -2.35 -34.87 0.85
C ALA A 7 -1.07 -35.71 1.02
N TRP A 8 -0.61 -35.91 2.26
CA TRP A 8 0.62 -36.63 2.59
C TRP A 8 0.31 -38.00 3.16
N THR A 9 0.99 -39.03 2.65
CA THR A 9 1.01 -40.36 3.25
C THR A 9 2.35 -40.66 3.90
N PHE A 10 2.32 -41.08 5.16
CA PHE A 10 3.48 -41.55 5.91
C PHE A 10 3.52 -43.08 5.87
N ARG A 11 4.19 -43.65 4.86
CA ARG A 11 4.40 -45.10 4.79
C ARG A 11 5.49 -45.52 5.79
N LYS A 12 5.10 -46.12 6.92
CA LYS A 12 6.02 -46.75 7.88
C LYS A 12 6.34 -48.19 7.42
N PRO A 13 7.59 -48.54 7.08
CA PRO A 13 7.98 -49.93 6.84
C PRO A 13 7.93 -50.74 8.14
N GLU A 14 7.54 -52.02 8.07
CA GLU A 14 7.33 -52.88 9.27
C GLU A 14 8.55 -53.02 10.19
N SER A 15 9.77 -52.87 9.66
CA SER A 15 11.03 -53.07 10.39
C SER A 15 11.74 -51.77 10.81
N TRP A 16 11.02 -50.65 10.89
CA TRP A 16 11.66 -49.34 11.12
C TRP A 16 11.72 -48.90 12.60
N PRO A 17 12.91 -48.60 13.15
CA PRO A 17 13.05 -48.21 14.55
C PRO A 17 12.40 -46.85 14.83
N GLU A 18 11.69 -46.76 15.95
CA GLU A 18 10.75 -45.67 16.31
C GLU A 18 11.37 -44.27 16.49
N LYS A 19 12.66 -44.11 16.23
CA LYS A 19 13.44 -42.86 16.39
C LYS A 19 14.09 -42.36 15.10
N ARG A 20 13.63 -42.77 13.91
CA ARG A 20 14.06 -42.20 12.62
C ARG A 20 12.94 -41.41 11.96
N VAL A 21 13.32 -40.28 11.34
CA VAL A 21 12.41 -39.39 10.61
C VAL A 21 11.77 -40.09 9.41
N ILE A 22 10.45 -39.95 9.30
CA ILE A 22 9.67 -40.48 8.17
C ILE A 22 9.58 -39.43 7.07
N SER A 23 10.06 -39.76 5.87
CA SER A 23 9.79 -38.93 4.69
C SER A 23 8.34 -39.15 4.26
N GLY A 24 7.49 -38.12 4.37
CA GLY A 24 6.15 -38.15 3.80
C GLY A 24 6.22 -38.17 2.27
N THR A 25 5.43 -39.02 1.64
CA THR A 25 5.21 -39.00 0.19
C THR A 25 3.94 -38.22 -0.11
N LEU A 26 3.99 -37.30 -1.08
CA LEU A 26 2.80 -36.69 -1.63
C LEU A 26 1.99 -37.76 -2.37
N ASN A 27 0.67 -37.73 -2.26
CA ASN A 27 -0.19 -38.69 -2.98
C ASN A 27 -0.20 -38.39 -4.49
N ASP A 28 0.21 -39.36 -5.32
CA ASP A 28 0.31 -39.25 -6.79
C ASP A 28 -1.01 -38.89 -7.51
N HIS A 29 -2.15 -38.93 -6.82
CA HIS A 29 -3.47 -38.65 -7.39
C HIS A 29 -3.81 -37.14 -7.56
N GLY A 30 -2.83 -36.25 -7.43
CA GLY A 30 -3.04 -34.80 -7.58
C GLY A 30 -3.95 -34.18 -6.51
N TYR A 31 -4.14 -34.87 -5.39
CA TYR A 31 -4.94 -34.38 -4.27
C TYR A 31 -4.16 -33.34 -3.48
N HIS A 32 -4.62 -32.09 -3.51
CA HIS A 32 -4.12 -31.01 -2.66
C HIS A 32 -5.12 -30.73 -1.55
N TYR A 33 -4.62 -30.41 -0.36
CA TYR A 33 -5.44 -30.11 0.81
C TYR A 33 -6.37 -28.91 0.52
N PRO A 34 -7.71 -29.05 0.65
CA PRO A 34 -8.66 -28.14 0.00
C PRO A 34 -8.79 -26.77 0.68
N PHE A 35 -8.50 -26.66 1.98
CA PHE A 35 -8.64 -25.40 2.72
C PHE A 35 -7.63 -25.26 3.86
N GLY A 36 -6.71 -24.30 3.72
CA GLY A 36 -5.73 -23.95 4.76
C GLY A 36 -4.44 -24.75 4.67
N LEU A 37 -3.77 -24.95 5.81
CA LEU A 37 -2.56 -25.75 5.93
C LEU A 37 -2.93 -27.21 6.24
N ASP A 38 -2.29 -28.15 5.55
CA ASP A 38 -2.45 -29.58 5.81
C ASP A 38 -1.97 -29.95 7.22
N TRP A 39 -2.80 -30.69 7.96
CA TRP A 39 -2.53 -31.08 9.34
C TRP A 39 -1.34 -32.04 9.48
N ALA A 40 -0.96 -32.75 8.41
CA ALA A 40 0.21 -33.63 8.39
C ALA A 40 1.55 -32.92 8.61
N TRP A 41 1.61 -31.60 8.47
CA TRP A 41 2.81 -30.82 8.81
C TRP A 41 3.05 -30.72 10.31
N HIS A 42 2.02 -30.93 11.15
CA HIS A 42 2.12 -30.77 12.59
C HIS A 42 3.08 -31.80 13.21
N GLY A 43 4.14 -31.32 13.87
CA GLY A 43 5.14 -32.17 14.51
C GLY A 43 6.22 -32.71 13.56
N THR A 44 6.26 -32.24 12.32
CA THR A 44 7.40 -32.52 11.41
C THR A 44 8.58 -31.60 11.72
N GLU A 45 9.81 -32.12 11.68
CA GLU A 45 11.03 -31.32 11.94
C GLU A 45 11.16 -30.12 10.98
N ASN A 46 10.64 -30.25 9.76
CA ASN A 46 10.68 -29.22 8.72
C ASN A 46 9.47 -28.27 8.71
N GLU A 47 8.51 -28.41 9.64
CA GLU A 47 7.31 -27.56 9.71
C GLU A 47 7.67 -26.07 9.83
N LEU A 48 8.71 -25.75 10.58
CA LEU A 48 9.18 -24.38 10.77
C LEU A 48 9.73 -23.78 9.48
N LEU A 49 10.52 -24.54 8.71
CA LEU A 49 11.10 -24.11 7.44
C LEU A 49 10.01 -23.83 6.40
N PHE A 50 9.04 -24.74 6.27
CA PHE A 50 7.89 -24.58 5.37
C PHE A 50 7.01 -23.39 5.79
N SER A 51 6.57 -23.37 7.06
CA SER A 51 5.69 -22.32 7.58
C SER A 51 6.32 -20.94 7.52
N ASN A 52 7.64 -20.83 7.68
CA ASN A 52 8.38 -19.58 7.54
C ASN A 52 8.33 -19.07 6.09
N SER A 53 8.76 -19.89 5.12
CA SER A 53 8.74 -19.50 3.70
C SER A 53 7.35 -19.12 3.21
N TYR A 54 6.31 -19.87 3.63
CA TYR A 54 4.92 -19.59 3.30
C TYR A 54 4.44 -18.25 3.88
N LYS A 55 4.53 -18.05 5.20
CA LYS A 55 4.04 -16.84 5.87
C LYS A 55 4.76 -15.58 5.40
N MET A 56 6.07 -15.66 5.17
CA MET A 56 6.87 -14.54 4.64
C MET A 56 6.35 -14.09 3.27
N LYS A 57 6.15 -15.02 2.33
CA LYS A 57 5.61 -14.75 0.99
C LYS A 57 4.17 -14.21 1.05
N MET A 58 3.32 -14.82 1.86
CA MET A 58 1.93 -14.38 2.08
C MET A 58 1.87 -12.93 2.57
N SER A 59 2.78 -12.53 3.47
CA SER A 59 2.86 -11.17 4.00
C SER A 59 3.22 -10.14 2.92
N ILE A 60 4.11 -10.49 1.98
CA ILE A 60 4.47 -9.65 0.84
C ILE A 60 3.27 -9.48 -0.12
N ILE A 61 2.55 -10.57 -0.41
CA ILE A 61 1.37 -10.54 -1.30
C ILE A 61 0.25 -9.68 -0.69
N LEU A 62 -0.07 -9.87 0.59
CA LEU A 62 -1.05 -9.06 1.31
C LEU A 62 -0.63 -7.59 1.38
N GLY A 63 0.66 -7.31 1.59
CA GLY A 63 1.19 -5.96 1.60
C GLY A 63 1.07 -5.25 0.25
N TRP A 64 1.41 -5.94 -0.85
CA TRP A 64 1.19 -5.44 -2.21
C TRP A 64 -0.28 -5.18 -2.49
N ALA A 65 -1.18 -6.10 -2.14
CA ALA A 65 -2.61 -5.93 -2.35
C ALA A 65 -3.17 -4.72 -1.57
N HIS A 66 -2.85 -4.59 -0.28
CA HIS A 66 -3.30 -3.49 0.57
C HIS A 66 -2.74 -2.13 0.08
N MET A 67 -1.46 -2.09 -0.31
CA MET A 67 -0.83 -0.87 -0.81
C MET A 67 -1.31 -0.46 -2.20
N THR A 68 -1.58 -1.41 -3.10
CA THR A 68 -2.17 -1.14 -4.42
C THR A 68 -3.58 -0.58 -4.27
N TYR A 69 -4.41 -1.22 -3.45
CA TYR A 69 -5.76 -0.76 -3.12
C TYR A 69 -5.76 0.65 -2.53
N SER A 70 -4.83 0.94 -1.60
CA SER A 70 -4.65 2.27 -1.02
C SER A 70 -4.25 3.31 -2.08
N LEU A 71 -3.42 2.94 -3.06
CA LEU A 71 -3.02 3.84 -4.14
C LEU A 71 -4.19 4.12 -5.11
N CYS A 72 -5.12 3.17 -5.30
CA CYS A 72 -6.34 3.41 -6.07
C CYS A 72 -7.23 4.50 -5.46
N PHE A 73 -7.25 4.69 -4.13
CA PHE A 73 -7.95 5.83 -3.52
C PHE A 73 -7.34 7.19 -3.88
N SER A 74 -6.03 7.26 -4.11
CA SER A 74 -5.36 8.48 -4.60
C SER A 74 -5.93 8.92 -5.95
N TYR A 75 -6.19 7.96 -6.85
CA TYR A 75 -6.85 8.21 -8.14
C TYR A 75 -8.30 8.67 -7.98
N LEU A 76 -9.08 8.01 -7.13
CA LEU A 76 -10.48 8.40 -6.88
C LEU A 76 -10.57 9.83 -6.30
N ASN A 77 -9.67 10.20 -5.40
CA ASN A 77 -9.60 11.55 -4.85
C ASN A 77 -9.26 12.59 -5.93
N ALA A 78 -8.22 12.35 -6.74
CA ALA A 78 -7.82 13.24 -7.84
C ALA A 78 -8.92 13.39 -8.92
N SER A 79 -9.68 12.31 -9.17
CA SER A 79 -10.85 12.32 -10.06
C SER A 79 -12.00 13.16 -9.48
N HIS A 80 -12.35 12.95 -8.22
CA HIS A 80 -13.41 13.71 -7.52
C HIS A 80 -13.09 15.22 -7.45
N LEU A 81 -11.83 15.57 -7.15
CA LEU A 81 -11.34 16.94 -7.11
C LEU A 81 -11.16 17.58 -8.52
N LYS A 82 -11.42 16.83 -9.60
CA LYS A 82 -11.29 17.28 -11.00
C LYS A 82 -9.92 17.89 -11.33
N LYS A 83 -8.83 17.37 -10.75
CA LYS A 83 -7.44 17.81 -11.01
C LYS A 83 -6.73 16.80 -11.94
N PRO A 84 -6.91 16.86 -13.27
CA PRO A 84 -6.31 15.89 -14.19
C PRO A 84 -4.77 15.89 -14.17
N ILE A 85 -4.16 17.02 -13.80
CA ILE A 85 -2.70 17.12 -13.65
C ILE A 85 -2.14 16.20 -12.56
N ASP A 86 -2.86 15.97 -11.46
CA ASP A 86 -2.41 15.06 -10.41
C ASP A 86 -2.64 13.58 -10.77
N ILE A 87 -3.54 13.30 -11.72
CA ILE A 87 -3.71 11.95 -12.29
C ILE A 87 -2.49 11.60 -13.16
N TRP A 88 -2.16 12.46 -14.12
CA TRP A 88 -1.06 12.22 -15.06
C TRP A 88 0.33 12.46 -14.46
N GLY A 89 0.52 13.55 -13.72
CA GLY A 89 1.80 13.95 -13.14
C GLY A 89 2.22 13.16 -11.91
N ASN A 90 1.25 12.60 -11.18
CA ASN A 90 1.48 12.06 -9.83
C ASN A 90 0.96 10.62 -9.68
N PHE A 91 -0.30 10.32 -9.97
CA PHE A 91 -0.84 8.96 -9.80
C PHE A 91 -0.22 7.93 -10.76
N ILE A 92 -0.23 8.20 -12.08
CA ILE A 92 0.22 7.21 -13.08
C ILE A 92 1.68 6.79 -12.89
N PRO A 93 2.67 7.70 -12.73
CA PRO A 93 4.07 7.28 -12.55
C PRO A 93 4.29 6.53 -11.23
N ARG A 94 3.60 6.92 -10.14
CA ARG A 94 3.60 6.18 -8.87
C ARG A 94 3.06 4.76 -9.02
N MET A 95 1.94 4.58 -9.74
CA MET A 95 1.33 3.27 -9.98
C MET A 95 2.25 2.35 -10.79
N ILE A 96 2.81 2.86 -11.90
CA ILE A 96 3.72 2.09 -12.75
C ILE A 96 4.98 1.70 -11.98
N PHE A 97 5.62 2.65 -11.30
CA PHE A 97 6.83 2.38 -10.51
C PHE A 97 6.59 1.32 -9.42
N PHE A 98 5.50 1.44 -8.65
CA PHE A 98 5.16 0.48 -7.61
C PHE A 98 4.88 -0.92 -8.17
N GLN A 99 4.12 -1.02 -9.27
CA GLN A 99 3.79 -2.30 -9.89
C GLN A 99 4.99 -2.98 -10.56
N VAL A 100 5.89 -2.20 -11.16
CA VAL A 100 7.13 -2.70 -11.78
C VAL A 100 8.08 -3.29 -10.74
N PHE A 101 8.22 -2.67 -9.57
CA PHE A 101 9.13 -3.18 -8.52
C PHE A 101 8.46 -4.26 -7.66
N VAL A 102 7.35 -3.95 -7.00
CA VAL A 102 6.71 -4.83 -6.01
C VAL A 102 5.78 -5.86 -6.68
N GLY A 103 5.03 -5.43 -7.69
CA GLY A 103 4.12 -6.30 -8.44
C GLY A 103 4.86 -7.41 -9.20
N TYR A 104 6.06 -7.14 -9.73
CA TYR A 104 6.91 -8.18 -10.33
C TYR A 104 7.36 -9.23 -9.30
N ILE A 105 7.72 -8.83 -8.09
CA ILE A 105 8.07 -9.79 -7.01
C ILE A 105 6.88 -10.69 -6.69
N VAL A 106 5.67 -10.13 -6.57
CA VAL A 106 4.44 -10.91 -6.34
C VAL A 106 4.15 -11.87 -7.49
N PHE A 107 4.28 -11.40 -8.74
CA PHE A 107 4.16 -12.26 -9.92
C PHE A 107 5.16 -13.44 -9.87
N CYS A 108 6.43 -13.18 -9.55
CA CYS A 108 7.44 -14.24 -9.43
C CYS A 108 7.18 -15.20 -8.26
N ILE A 109 6.59 -14.75 -7.14
CA ILE A 109 6.15 -15.62 -6.04
C ILE A 109 5.04 -16.57 -6.52
N VAL A 110 3.99 -16.02 -7.14
CA VAL A 110 2.85 -16.80 -7.62
C VAL A 110 3.27 -17.76 -8.72
N TYR A 111 4.05 -17.30 -9.70
CA TYR A 111 4.59 -18.14 -10.77
C TYR A 111 5.47 -19.28 -10.21
N LYS A 112 6.33 -19.00 -9.22
CA LYS A 112 7.13 -20.05 -8.56
C LYS A 112 6.28 -21.10 -7.84
N TRP A 113 5.07 -20.74 -7.37
CA TRP A 113 4.10 -21.69 -6.80
C TRP A 113 3.31 -22.46 -7.86
N SER A 114 3.16 -21.94 -9.09
CA SER A 114 2.43 -22.61 -10.17
C SER A 114 3.25 -23.62 -10.98
N VAL A 115 4.58 -23.61 -10.87
CA VAL A 115 5.49 -24.50 -11.61
C VAL A 115 5.95 -25.65 -10.71
N ASP A 116 5.85 -26.89 -11.20
CA ASP A 116 6.49 -28.03 -10.56
C ASP A 116 7.99 -28.08 -10.92
N TRP A 117 8.82 -27.93 -9.90
CA TRP A 117 10.29 -27.95 -10.04
C TRP A 117 10.86 -29.38 -9.99
N LEU A 118 10.12 -30.35 -9.44
CA LEU A 118 10.56 -31.74 -9.30
C LEU A 118 10.56 -32.45 -10.66
N GLY A 119 9.51 -32.29 -11.45
CA GLY A 119 9.43 -32.84 -12.81
C GLY A 119 10.39 -32.19 -13.82
N THR A 120 10.83 -30.95 -13.59
CA THR A 120 11.68 -30.20 -14.54
C THR A 120 13.19 -30.36 -14.29
N GLY A 121 13.61 -30.85 -13.11
CA GLY A 121 15.03 -31.03 -12.76
C GLY A 121 15.82 -29.73 -12.59
N ALA A 122 15.15 -28.58 -12.58
CA ALA A 122 15.76 -27.26 -12.41
C ALA A 122 15.79 -26.85 -10.93
N GLN A 123 16.87 -26.21 -10.48
CA GLN A 123 16.95 -25.71 -9.10
C GLN A 123 16.00 -24.50 -8.92
N PRO A 124 15.16 -24.47 -7.86
CA PRO A 124 14.09 -23.49 -7.75
C PRO A 124 14.61 -22.12 -7.25
N PRO A 125 14.63 -21.07 -8.08
CA PRO A 125 15.48 -19.89 -7.88
C PRO A 125 15.21 -19.08 -6.60
N SER A 126 16.26 -18.53 -6.02
CA SER A 126 16.16 -17.69 -4.81
C SER A 126 15.67 -16.27 -5.14
N LEU A 127 14.35 -16.04 -4.95
CA LEU A 127 13.65 -14.80 -5.35
C LEU A 127 14.27 -13.50 -4.80
N LEU A 128 14.85 -13.53 -3.60
CA LEU A 128 15.55 -12.38 -3.00
C LEU A 128 16.84 -12.07 -3.77
N ASN A 129 17.67 -13.08 -4.04
CA ASN A 129 18.92 -12.90 -4.78
C ASN A 129 18.65 -12.49 -6.23
N MET A 130 17.59 -13.03 -6.85
CA MET A 130 17.11 -12.61 -8.16
C MET A 130 16.73 -11.12 -8.18
N LEU A 131 16.06 -10.60 -7.14
CA LEU A 131 15.73 -9.17 -7.03
C LEU A 131 16.97 -8.30 -6.85
N ILE A 132 17.93 -8.71 -6.01
CA ILE A 132 19.20 -7.99 -5.85
C ILE A 132 19.97 -7.95 -7.18
N LYS A 133 20.09 -9.09 -7.87
CA LYS A 133 20.78 -9.19 -9.17
C LYS A 133 20.09 -8.37 -10.25
N MET A 134 18.76 -8.34 -10.29
CA MET A 134 18.00 -7.50 -11.24
C MET A 134 18.38 -6.01 -11.17
N VAL A 135 18.73 -5.49 -9.98
CA VAL A 135 19.15 -4.09 -9.80
C VAL A 135 20.66 -3.91 -9.94
N LEU A 136 21.46 -4.85 -9.42
CA LEU A 136 22.92 -4.71 -9.33
C LEU A 136 23.68 -5.19 -10.60
N GLN A 137 23.12 -6.17 -11.32
CA GLN A 137 23.71 -6.81 -12.50
C GLN A 137 22.61 -7.09 -13.55
N PRO A 138 22.13 -6.06 -14.27
CA PRO A 138 21.06 -6.24 -15.25
C PRO A 138 21.50 -7.16 -16.40
N GLY A 139 20.75 -8.25 -16.62
CA GLY A 139 20.93 -9.18 -17.74
C GLY A 139 21.61 -10.51 -17.41
N THR A 140 22.14 -10.72 -16.20
CA THR A 140 22.68 -12.03 -15.78
C THR A 140 21.68 -12.79 -14.89
N VAL A 141 21.16 -13.91 -15.41
CA VAL A 141 20.20 -14.78 -14.70
C VAL A 141 20.77 -16.19 -14.62
N ASP A 142 21.43 -16.50 -13.50
CA ASP A 142 22.05 -17.82 -13.26
C ASP A 142 21.02 -18.95 -13.20
N GLU A 143 19.82 -18.66 -12.67
CA GLU A 143 18.73 -19.60 -12.48
C GLU A 143 17.46 -19.03 -13.14
N ARG A 144 17.12 -19.52 -14.33
CA ARG A 144 15.99 -19.02 -15.12
C ARG A 144 14.65 -19.49 -14.55
N LEU A 145 13.80 -18.54 -14.16
CA LEU A 145 12.43 -18.76 -13.72
C LEU A 145 11.51 -19.05 -14.91
N TYR A 146 11.64 -18.31 -16.01
CA TYR A 146 10.88 -18.50 -17.25
C TYR A 146 11.68 -18.05 -18.50
N ALA A 147 11.26 -18.50 -19.68
CA ALA A 147 11.90 -18.15 -20.95
C ALA A 147 11.79 -16.64 -21.23
N GLY A 148 12.92 -15.98 -21.49
CA GLY A 148 12.97 -14.54 -21.80
C GLY A 148 13.04 -13.61 -20.58
N GLN A 149 13.20 -14.15 -19.36
CA GLN A 149 13.30 -13.36 -18.12
C GLN A 149 14.33 -12.21 -18.19
N GLU A 150 15.50 -12.45 -18.80
CA GLU A 150 16.57 -11.44 -18.95
C GLU A 150 16.06 -10.16 -19.64
N TYR A 151 15.35 -10.31 -20.76
CA TYR A 151 14.75 -9.18 -21.48
C TYR A 151 13.67 -8.47 -20.67
N VAL A 152 12.79 -9.23 -20.02
CA VAL A 152 11.69 -8.67 -19.20
C VAL A 152 12.26 -7.87 -18.02
N GLN A 153 13.30 -8.37 -17.35
CA GLN A 153 13.95 -7.65 -16.24
C GLN A 153 14.59 -6.34 -16.70
N VAL A 154 15.30 -6.34 -17.84
CA VAL A 154 15.90 -5.11 -18.40
C VAL A 154 14.81 -4.10 -18.80
N ILE A 155 13.74 -4.53 -19.47
CA ILE A 155 12.61 -3.65 -19.84
C ILE A 155 11.93 -3.05 -18.60
N LEU A 156 11.64 -3.87 -17.58
CA LEU A 156 11.08 -3.41 -16.31
C LEU A 156 11.99 -2.40 -15.61
N LEU A 157 13.30 -2.66 -15.56
CA LEU A 157 14.27 -1.75 -14.95
C LEU A 157 14.32 -0.40 -15.68
N LEU A 158 14.31 -0.40 -17.02
CA LEU A 158 14.27 0.82 -17.83
C LEU A 158 12.98 1.62 -17.62
N ILE A 159 11.82 0.95 -17.55
CA ILE A 159 10.54 1.60 -17.24
C ILE A 159 10.59 2.24 -15.84
N SER A 160 11.15 1.53 -14.85
CA SER A 160 11.31 2.02 -13.47
C SER A 160 12.17 3.29 -13.42
N PHE A 161 13.34 3.27 -14.06
CA PHE A 161 14.22 4.44 -14.13
C PHE A 161 13.58 5.60 -14.91
N ALA A 162 12.76 5.33 -15.94
CA ALA A 162 12.04 6.36 -16.67
C ALA A 162 10.91 7.02 -15.85
N GLN A 163 10.28 6.32 -14.89
CA GLN A 163 9.23 6.93 -14.06
C GLN A 163 9.77 8.00 -13.10
N ILE A 164 11.03 7.92 -12.66
CA ILE A 164 11.64 8.88 -11.73
C ILE A 164 11.68 10.31 -12.32
N PRO A 165 12.28 10.56 -13.51
CA PRO A 165 12.26 11.89 -14.12
C PRO A 165 10.85 12.29 -14.58
N ILE A 166 9.98 11.35 -14.98
CA ILE A 166 8.57 11.68 -15.32
C ILE A 166 7.86 12.25 -14.09
N LEU A 167 7.92 11.58 -12.92
CA LEU A 167 7.32 12.07 -11.67
C LEU A 167 7.92 13.42 -11.23
N LEU A 168 9.22 13.62 -11.43
CA LEU A 168 9.92 14.85 -11.05
C LEU A 168 9.57 16.04 -11.94
N PHE A 169 9.58 15.88 -13.27
CA PHE A 169 9.43 17.01 -14.20
C PHE A 169 7.99 17.28 -14.65
N LEU A 170 7.12 16.27 -14.74
CA LEU A 170 5.81 16.41 -15.39
C LEU A 170 4.90 17.43 -14.69
N LYS A 171 4.85 17.43 -13.36
CA LYS A 171 4.06 18.40 -12.57
C LYS A 171 4.64 19.84 -12.61
N PRO A 172 5.91 20.11 -12.23
CA PRO A 172 6.43 21.47 -12.24
C PRO A 172 6.53 22.07 -13.64
N PHE A 173 6.87 21.29 -14.67
CA PHE A 173 6.95 21.80 -16.05
C PHE A 173 5.56 22.16 -16.62
N PHE A 174 4.52 21.38 -16.31
CA PHE A 174 3.15 21.72 -16.69
C PHE A 174 2.65 22.98 -15.97
N LEU A 175 2.92 23.11 -14.67
CA LEU A 175 2.57 24.31 -13.90
C LEU A 175 3.28 25.55 -14.44
N TRP A 176 4.57 25.45 -14.75
CA TRP A 176 5.36 26.50 -15.42
C TRP A 176 4.78 26.89 -16.78
N TRP A 177 4.45 25.90 -17.62
CA TRP A 177 3.86 26.13 -18.93
C TRP A 177 2.52 26.86 -18.83
N ASN A 178 1.64 26.44 -17.91
CA ASN A 178 0.35 27.07 -17.69
C ASN A 178 0.50 28.51 -17.14
N HIS A 179 1.46 28.75 -16.25
CA HIS A 179 1.76 30.10 -15.75
C HIS A 179 2.26 31.03 -16.85
N ASN A 180 3.18 30.54 -17.69
CA ASN A 180 3.70 31.31 -18.83
C ASN A 180 2.62 31.57 -19.89
N TYR A 181 1.77 30.59 -20.18
CA TYR A 181 0.63 30.73 -21.10
C TYR A 181 -0.39 31.76 -20.60
N ARG A 182 -0.74 31.73 -19.30
CA ARG A 182 -1.60 32.73 -18.65
C ARG A 182 -1.01 34.14 -18.70
N ARG A 183 0.29 34.30 -18.43
CA ARG A 183 0.99 35.59 -18.60
C ARG A 183 0.89 36.09 -20.05
N CYS A 184 1.14 35.23 -21.04
CA CYS A 184 1.00 35.61 -22.45
C CYS A 184 -0.42 36.01 -22.85
N GLN A 185 -1.47 35.44 -22.26
CA GLN A 185 -2.85 35.88 -22.49
C GLN A 185 -3.15 37.22 -21.82
N ALA A 186 -2.70 37.44 -20.58
CA ALA A 186 -2.87 38.71 -19.86
C ALA A 186 -2.22 39.89 -20.61
N TYR A 187 -0.97 39.72 -21.08
CA TYR A 187 -0.30 40.74 -21.90
C TYR A 187 -1.01 41.02 -23.23
N ARG A 188 -1.76 40.06 -23.77
CA ARG A 188 -2.48 40.21 -25.04
C ARG A 188 -3.78 41.01 -24.89
N GLY A 189 -4.42 40.97 -23.73
CA GLY A 189 -5.59 41.81 -23.41
C GLY A 189 -5.23 43.29 -23.17
N ILE A 190 -4.07 43.57 -22.54
CA ILE A 190 -3.63 44.95 -22.25
C ILE A 190 -3.14 45.68 -23.53
N GLY A 191 -2.66 44.94 -24.53
CA GLY A 191 -2.15 45.53 -25.77
C GLY A 191 -3.22 46.13 -26.70
N GLU A 192 -4.50 45.79 -26.52
CA GLU A 192 -5.58 46.17 -27.43
C GLU A 192 -6.25 47.51 -27.07
N THR A 193 -6.25 47.90 -25.79
CA THR A 193 -6.85 49.15 -25.31
C THR A 193 -5.98 50.41 -25.53
N SER A 194 -4.72 50.28 -25.94
CA SER A 194 -3.78 51.40 -26.05
C SER A 194 -3.67 52.05 -27.45
N ARG A 195 -4.61 51.81 -28.38
CA ARG A 195 -4.49 52.28 -29.78
C ARG A 195 -5.67 53.05 -30.37
N VAL A 196 -6.77 53.24 -29.63
CA VAL A 196 -7.93 54.08 -30.01
C VAL A 196 -8.42 54.71 -28.70
N SER A 197 -8.54 56.03 -28.52
CA SER A 197 -8.88 57.09 -29.47
C SER A 197 -8.01 58.35 -29.35
N VAL A 198 -7.32 58.70 -30.43
CA VAL A 198 -7.02 60.11 -30.77
C VAL A 198 -7.97 60.48 -31.91
N LEU A 199 -8.45 61.73 -31.92
CA LEU A 199 -9.39 62.37 -32.88
C LEU A 199 -10.87 62.43 -32.45
N ASP A 200 -11.23 63.63 -31.99
CA ASP A 200 -12.21 64.53 -32.61
C ASP A 200 -13.71 64.47 -32.21
N SER A 201 -14.07 65.48 -31.39
CA SER A 201 -15.24 66.37 -31.50
C SER A 201 -16.67 65.86 -31.76
N GLY A 202 -17.53 66.07 -30.77
CA GLY A 202 -18.58 67.09 -30.89
C GLY A 202 -20.01 66.69 -31.33
N ASP A 203 -20.96 67.08 -30.47
CA ASP A 203 -22.35 67.49 -30.79
C ASP A 203 -23.45 66.41 -30.94
N GLU A 204 -24.71 66.88 -30.88
CA GLU A 204 -25.84 66.17 -30.26
C GLU A 204 -26.91 65.56 -31.22
N ASN A 205 -27.53 64.47 -30.74
CA ASN A 205 -28.94 64.06 -30.89
C ASN A 205 -29.55 63.45 -32.20
N GLU A 206 -30.33 62.35 -32.00
CA GLU A 206 -31.49 61.81 -32.78
C GLU A 206 -31.46 61.79 -34.34
N ALA A 207 -31.45 60.66 -35.07
CA ALA A 207 -32.58 59.73 -35.37
C ALA A 207 -32.30 59.00 -36.75
N LEU A 208 -32.99 57.97 -37.28
CA LEU A 208 -34.04 57.01 -36.85
C LEU A 208 -34.03 55.71 -37.74
N VAL A 209 -33.74 54.54 -37.15
CA VAL A 209 -34.25 53.16 -37.45
C VAL A 209 -34.49 52.65 -38.89
N SER A 210 -33.72 51.60 -39.30
CA SER A 210 -34.17 50.33 -39.98
C SER A 210 -32.96 49.56 -40.57
N ARG A 211 -32.87 48.21 -40.69
CA ARG A 211 -33.73 47.05 -40.31
C ARG A 211 -32.96 45.72 -40.62
N HIS A 212 -33.31 44.62 -39.93
CA HIS A 212 -32.83 43.21 -40.12
C HIS A 212 -31.34 42.94 -39.78
N GLY A 213 -30.94 41.88 -39.08
CA GLY A 213 -31.70 40.83 -38.37
C GLY A 213 -31.66 39.44 -39.04
N ASP A 214 -30.76 38.57 -38.58
CA ASP A 214 -31.04 37.15 -38.29
C ASP A 214 -30.04 36.62 -37.25
N SER A 215 -30.38 35.52 -36.57
CA SER A 215 -29.77 35.08 -35.30
C SER A 215 -29.07 33.72 -35.35
N VAL A 216 -27.92 33.57 -34.69
CA VAL A 216 -27.45 32.28 -34.14
C VAL A 216 -26.60 32.49 -32.86
N GLY A 217 -27.08 31.96 -31.73
CA GLY A 217 -26.25 31.17 -30.81
C GLY A 217 -25.43 31.83 -29.69
N ASP A 218 -25.97 31.64 -28.48
CA ASP A 218 -25.28 31.27 -27.23
C ASP A 218 -24.63 32.35 -26.34
N ASP A 219 -25.24 32.48 -25.16
CA ASP A 219 -24.92 33.38 -24.05
C ASP A 219 -23.56 33.08 -23.38
N GLY A 220 -22.84 34.11 -22.90
CA GLY A 220 -21.52 33.87 -22.28
C GLY A 220 -20.76 35.07 -21.70
N GLU A 221 -21.44 35.93 -20.93
CA GLU A 221 -20.83 36.74 -19.85
C GLU A 221 -19.58 37.58 -20.20
N SER A 222 -19.79 38.80 -20.71
CA SER A 222 -18.70 39.80 -20.85
C SER A 222 -18.28 40.35 -19.48
N VAL A 223 -17.31 39.72 -18.84
CA VAL A 223 -16.73 40.22 -17.58
C VAL A 223 -15.99 41.54 -17.84
N MET A 224 -16.61 42.63 -17.39
CA MET A 224 -16.05 43.97 -17.43
C MET A 224 -14.79 44.02 -16.54
N ALA A 225 -13.61 44.12 -17.15
CA ALA A 225 -12.35 44.27 -16.43
C ALA A 225 -12.31 45.64 -15.76
N SER A 226 -12.66 45.70 -14.47
CA SER A 226 -12.49 46.91 -13.66
C SER A 226 -11.01 47.23 -13.53
N THR A 227 -10.62 48.43 -13.97
CA THR A 227 -9.34 49.05 -13.63
C THR A 227 -9.37 49.42 -12.14
N GLN A 228 -9.16 48.44 -11.28
CA GLN A 228 -8.68 48.68 -9.92
C GLN A 228 -7.17 48.50 -9.90
N ASP A 229 -6.50 49.36 -9.14
CA ASP A 229 -5.09 49.22 -8.82
C ASP A 229 -4.87 47.87 -8.12
N ILE A 230 -4.43 46.88 -8.89
CA ILE A 230 -3.87 45.66 -8.35
C ILE A 230 -2.46 46.05 -7.92
N ASP A 231 -2.27 46.27 -6.63
CA ASP A 231 -0.98 46.06 -5.99
C ASP A 231 -0.51 44.66 -6.41
N GLU A 232 0.46 44.63 -7.33
CA GLU A 232 1.03 43.39 -7.88
C GLU A 232 1.96 42.71 -6.86
N ASP A 233 1.44 42.40 -5.68
CA ASP A 233 1.77 41.17 -4.97
C ASP A 233 1.24 39.98 -5.80
N HIS A 234 1.79 39.82 -7.01
CA HIS A 234 1.82 38.51 -7.63
C HIS A 234 2.58 37.62 -6.66
N ASP A 235 1.89 36.63 -6.10
CA ASP A 235 2.53 35.38 -5.70
C ASP A 235 3.40 34.93 -6.88
N GLU A 236 4.69 35.27 -6.84
CA GLU A 236 5.63 34.83 -7.84
C GLU A 236 5.53 33.31 -7.85
N PHE A 237 5.20 32.74 -9.01
CA PHE A 237 5.23 31.29 -9.17
C PHE A 237 6.69 30.85 -9.04
N LYS A 238 7.11 30.61 -7.80
CA LYS A 238 8.45 30.19 -7.42
C LYS A 238 8.61 28.75 -7.83
N LEU A 239 8.94 28.58 -9.11
CA LEU A 239 9.29 27.30 -9.70
C LEU A 239 10.33 26.55 -8.86
N GLY A 240 11.24 27.28 -8.19
CA GLY A 240 12.17 26.72 -7.19
C GLY A 240 11.47 26.00 -6.03
N GLU A 241 10.50 26.64 -5.35
CA GLU A 241 9.78 26.03 -4.23
C GLU A 241 8.95 24.81 -4.69
N VAL A 242 8.25 24.92 -5.82
CA VAL A 242 7.47 23.81 -6.41
C VAL A 242 8.38 22.64 -6.82
N MET A 243 9.54 22.92 -7.39
CA MET A 243 10.52 21.91 -7.80
C MET A 243 11.15 21.23 -6.58
N ILE A 244 11.52 21.97 -5.53
CA ILE A 244 12.07 21.40 -4.29
C ILE A 244 11.03 20.48 -3.64
N GLN A 245 9.77 20.92 -3.51
CA GLN A 245 8.71 20.10 -2.94
C GLN A 245 8.44 18.83 -3.77
N GLN A 246 8.46 18.93 -5.11
CA GLN A 246 8.30 17.75 -5.98
C GLN A 246 9.51 16.80 -5.89
N ILE A 247 10.74 17.30 -5.75
CA ILE A 247 11.93 16.47 -5.54
C ILE A 247 11.82 15.70 -4.22
N ILE A 248 11.46 16.37 -3.11
CA ILE A 248 11.26 15.73 -1.80
C ILE A 248 10.21 14.63 -1.91
N HIS A 249 9.02 14.94 -2.45
CA HIS A 249 7.95 13.97 -2.64
C HIS A 249 8.35 12.80 -3.56
N THR A 250 9.13 13.02 -4.62
CA THR A 250 9.65 11.94 -5.49
C THR A 250 10.62 11.03 -4.75
N VAL A 251 11.58 11.58 -4.00
CA VAL A 251 12.57 10.80 -3.23
C VAL A 251 11.88 10.03 -2.10
N GLU A 252 11.00 10.70 -1.36
CA GLU A 252 10.20 10.10 -0.30
C GLU A 252 9.36 8.93 -0.84
N PHE A 253 8.63 9.11 -1.94
CA PHE A 253 7.84 8.05 -2.55
C PHE A 253 8.69 6.84 -2.97
N CYS A 254 9.86 7.06 -3.58
CA CYS A 254 10.75 5.97 -4.00
C CYS A 254 11.29 5.17 -2.82
N LEU A 255 11.69 5.84 -1.73
CA LEU A 255 12.16 5.18 -0.51
C LEU A 255 11.03 4.47 0.24
N ASN A 256 9.86 5.11 0.33
CA ASN A 256 8.66 4.56 0.98
C ASN A 256 8.13 3.32 0.24
N CYS A 257 8.22 3.24 -1.09
CA CYS A 257 7.90 2.05 -1.88
C CYS A 257 8.61 0.79 -1.35
N VAL A 258 9.93 0.88 -1.16
CA VAL A 258 10.76 -0.24 -0.66
C VAL A 258 10.56 -0.45 0.84
N SER A 259 10.62 0.63 1.62
CA SER A 259 10.52 0.61 3.09
C SER A 259 9.19 0.04 3.57
N HIS A 260 8.06 0.49 3.02
CA HIS A 260 6.75 -0.02 3.38
C HIS A 260 6.61 -1.50 3.00
N THR A 261 7.08 -1.92 1.81
CA THR A 261 7.03 -3.33 1.39
C THR A 261 7.79 -4.24 2.36
N ALA A 262 8.96 -3.82 2.83
CA ALA A 262 9.71 -4.53 3.87
C ALA A 262 8.97 -4.54 5.22
N SER A 263 8.28 -3.46 5.59
CA SER A 263 7.52 -3.34 6.85
C SER A 263 6.41 -4.40 7.00
N TYR A 264 5.80 -4.87 5.90
CA TYR A 264 4.80 -5.94 5.95
C TYR A 264 5.35 -7.30 6.39
N LEU A 265 6.68 -7.53 6.37
CA LEU A 265 7.30 -8.72 6.95
C LEU A 265 6.99 -8.87 8.46
N ARG A 266 6.55 -7.79 9.13
CA ARG A 266 6.04 -7.81 10.51
C ARG A 266 4.84 -8.75 10.69
N LEU A 267 3.95 -8.87 9.69
CA LEU A 267 2.80 -9.78 9.74
C LEU A 267 3.27 -11.23 9.89
N TRP A 268 4.29 -11.63 9.12
CA TRP A 268 4.94 -12.93 9.25
C TRP A 268 5.61 -13.09 10.62
N ALA A 269 6.46 -12.14 11.02
CA ALA A 269 7.24 -12.23 12.25
C ALA A 269 6.34 -12.39 13.49
N LEU A 270 5.28 -11.60 13.60
CA LEU A 270 4.33 -11.70 14.72
C LEU A 270 3.52 -13.00 14.66
N SER A 271 3.05 -13.39 13.48
CA SER A 271 2.33 -14.67 13.29
C SER A 271 3.22 -15.89 13.56
N LEU A 272 4.54 -15.76 13.47
CA LEU A 272 5.50 -16.78 13.86
C LEU A 272 5.72 -16.79 15.38
N ALA A 273 5.94 -15.62 16.00
CA ALA A 273 6.13 -15.48 17.44
C ALA A 273 4.91 -15.98 18.23
N HIS A 274 3.70 -15.56 17.87
CA HIS A 274 2.46 -16.01 18.52
C HIS A 274 2.27 -17.53 18.43
N ARG A 275 2.58 -18.14 17.27
CA ARG A 275 2.56 -19.61 17.12
C ARG A 275 3.58 -20.27 18.04
N GLN A 276 4.82 -19.76 18.08
CA GLN A 276 5.89 -20.35 18.89
C GLN A 276 5.58 -20.26 20.39
N LEU A 277 5.13 -19.09 20.86
CA LEU A 277 4.71 -18.90 22.25
C LEU A 277 3.54 -19.82 22.63
N SER A 278 2.56 -20.01 21.75
CA SER A 278 1.43 -20.92 21.98
C SER A 278 1.88 -22.38 22.14
N VAL A 279 2.78 -22.85 21.29
CA VAL A 279 3.32 -24.23 21.36
C VAL A 279 4.18 -24.43 22.61
N VAL A 280 5.01 -23.44 22.96
CA VAL A 280 5.83 -23.49 24.19
C VAL A 280 4.94 -23.47 25.44
N LEU A 281 3.93 -22.61 25.49
CA LEU A 281 2.99 -22.54 26.61
C LEU A 281 2.28 -23.90 26.81
N TRP A 282 1.76 -24.49 25.74
CA TRP A 282 1.11 -25.81 25.79
C TRP A 282 2.04 -26.90 26.33
N ASN A 283 3.26 -27.00 25.76
CA ASN A 283 4.22 -28.04 26.12
C ASN A 283 4.71 -27.90 27.57
N MET A 284 4.88 -26.68 28.08
CA MET A 284 5.39 -26.43 29.43
C MET A 284 4.33 -26.52 30.54
N THR A 285 3.03 -26.40 30.23
CA THR A 285 1.96 -26.48 31.25
C THR A 285 1.12 -27.75 31.14
N LEU A 286 0.28 -27.86 30.12
CA LEU A 286 -0.69 -28.94 29.99
C LEU A 286 -0.04 -30.24 29.46
N GLY A 287 0.94 -30.10 28.56
CA GLY A 287 1.68 -31.23 27.99
C GLY A 287 2.36 -32.11 29.05
N HIS A 288 2.94 -31.49 30.08
CA HIS A 288 3.54 -32.24 31.20
C HIS A 288 2.49 -32.86 32.13
N ALA A 289 1.38 -32.16 32.40
CA ALA A 289 0.32 -32.67 33.28
C ALA A 289 -0.36 -33.93 32.71
N LEU A 290 -0.44 -34.04 31.38
CA LEU A 290 -1.03 -35.19 30.68
C LEU A 290 -0.18 -36.48 30.74
N SER A 291 1.09 -36.42 31.15
CA SER A 291 1.96 -37.61 31.25
C SER A 291 1.90 -38.34 32.60
N MET A 292 1.08 -37.85 33.56
CA MET A 292 0.98 -38.45 34.90
C MET A 292 -0.28 -39.31 35.04
N GLU A 293 -0.11 -40.62 35.12
CA GLU A 293 -1.22 -41.56 35.34
C GLU A 293 -1.63 -41.64 36.83
N GLY A 294 -2.94 -41.77 37.09
CA GLY A 294 -3.51 -42.02 38.42
C GLY A 294 -4.45 -40.93 38.95
N ALA A 295 -5.09 -41.18 40.10
CA ALA A 295 -6.10 -40.29 40.68
C ALA A 295 -5.54 -38.89 41.07
N LEU A 296 -4.28 -38.82 41.51
CA LEU A 296 -3.59 -37.54 41.73
C LEU A 296 -3.31 -36.78 40.43
N GLY A 297 -3.10 -37.51 39.32
CA GLY A 297 -2.95 -36.92 37.98
C GLY A 297 -4.18 -36.13 37.55
N VAL A 298 -5.39 -36.63 37.84
CA VAL A 298 -6.65 -35.92 37.55
C VAL A 298 -6.72 -34.55 38.24
N ILE A 299 -6.34 -34.49 39.52
CA ILE A 299 -6.31 -33.23 40.29
C ILE A 299 -5.25 -32.28 39.71
N MET A 300 -4.06 -32.79 39.39
CA MET A 300 -2.99 -31.99 38.77
C MET A 300 -3.37 -31.46 37.39
N VAL A 301 -4.07 -32.24 36.56
CA VAL A 301 -4.57 -31.80 35.24
C VAL A 301 -5.57 -30.64 35.39
N VAL A 302 -6.48 -30.68 36.37
CA VAL A 302 -7.42 -29.56 36.63
C VAL A 302 -6.68 -28.29 37.04
N VAL A 303 -5.68 -28.40 37.92
CA VAL A 303 -4.85 -27.24 38.34
C VAL A 303 -4.03 -26.70 37.16
N SER A 304 -3.33 -27.55 36.43
CA SER A 304 -2.53 -27.15 35.26
C SER A 304 -3.36 -26.59 34.12
N PHE A 305 -4.60 -27.06 33.93
CA PHE A 305 -5.55 -26.47 32.98
C PHE A 305 -5.95 -25.05 33.40
N CYS A 306 -6.24 -24.81 34.68
CA CYS A 306 -6.55 -23.48 35.18
C CYS A 306 -5.37 -22.51 34.95
N VAL A 307 -4.14 -22.94 35.25
CA VAL A 307 -2.92 -22.15 35.02
C VAL A 307 -2.71 -21.87 33.52
N TRP A 308 -2.81 -22.89 32.66
CA TRP A 308 -2.69 -22.73 31.21
C TRP A 308 -3.73 -21.76 30.64
N PHE A 309 -4.98 -21.86 31.08
CA PHE A 309 -6.07 -21.00 30.64
C PHE A 309 -5.85 -19.54 31.04
N CYS A 310 -5.49 -19.28 32.30
CA CYS A 310 -5.18 -17.93 32.78
C CYS A 310 -3.98 -17.31 32.03
N LEU A 311 -2.91 -18.07 31.80
CA LEU A 311 -1.74 -17.60 31.04
C LEU A 311 -2.06 -17.36 29.57
N THR A 312 -2.90 -18.20 28.96
CA THR A 312 -3.37 -18.02 27.57
C THR A 312 -4.13 -16.70 27.42
N ILE A 313 -5.07 -16.41 28.33
CA ILE A 313 -5.82 -15.14 28.30
C ILE A 313 -4.88 -13.95 28.53
N ALA A 314 -4.08 -13.96 29.61
CA ALA A 314 -3.26 -12.82 29.97
C ALA A 314 -2.16 -12.49 28.94
N ILE A 315 -1.46 -13.52 28.44
CA ILE A 315 -0.29 -13.34 27.57
C ILE A 315 -0.69 -13.42 26.10
N LEU A 316 -1.29 -14.54 25.67
CA LEU A 316 -1.53 -14.80 24.24
C LEU A 316 -2.72 -14.01 23.66
N VAL A 317 -3.73 -13.70 24.48
CA VAL A 317 -4.89 -12.90 24.05
C VAL A 317 -4.70 -11.42 24.34
N CYS A 318 -4.49 -11.01 25.60
CA CYS A 318 -4.42 -9.60 25.94
C CYS A 318 -3.13 -8.91 25.49
N MET A 319 -1.96 -9.41 25.91
CA MET A 319 -0.67 -8.75 25.62
C MET A 319 -0.29 -8.86 24.13
N GLU A 320 -0.25 -10.08 23.59
CA GLU A 320 0.07 -10.32 22.17
C GLU A 320 -1.02 -9.76 21.24
N GLY A 321 -2.30 -9.84 21.60
CA GLY A 321 -3.40 -9.27 20.81
C GLY A 321 -3.34 -7.74 20.71
N THR A 322 -2.96 -7.06 21.80
CA THR A 322 -2.74 -5.59 21.78
C THR A 322 -1.53 -5.22 20.92
N SER A 323 -0.44 -5.99 21.00
CA SER A 323 0.73 -5.85 20.13
C SER A 323 0.34 -6.00 18.64
N ALA A 324 -0.44 -7.03 18.31
CA ALA A 324 -0.97 -7.28 16.97
C ALA A 324 -1.85 -6.13 16.46
N MET A 325 -2.74 -5.62 17.31
CA MET A 325 -3.61 -4.49 17.00
C MET A 325 -2.79 -3.23 16.67
N LEU A 326 -1.81 -2.87 17.51
CA LEU A 326 -0.95 -1.69 17.28
C LEU A 326 -0.09 -1.83 16.02
N HIS A 327 0.38 -3.03 15.73
CA HIS A 327 1.11 -3.32 14.50
C HIS A 327 0.23 -3.26 13.24
N SER A 328 -1.04 -3.68 13.33
CA SER A 328 -2.03 -3.53 12.26
C SER A 328 -2.42 -2.06 12.06
N LEU A 329 -2.68 -1.33 13.16
CA LEU A 329 -2.99 0.10 13.13
C LEU A 329 -1.87 0.90 12.45
N ARG A 330 -0.61 0.58 12.75
CA ARG A 330 0.54 1.18 12.05
C ARG A 330 0.50 0.93 10.54
N LEU A 331 0.26 -0.32 10.10
CA LEU A 331 0.19 -0.69 8.68
C LEU A 331 -0.92 0.05 7.92
N VAL A 332 -1.99 0.47 8.60
CA VAL A 332 -3.00 1.36 8.04
C VAL A 332 -2.50 2.82 8.07
N TRP A 333 -2.08 3.31 9.23
CA TRP A 333 -1.76 4.73 9.42
C TRP A 333 -0.55 5.21 8.62
N VAL A 334 0.53 4.43 8.57
CA VAL A 334 1.77 4.81 7.88
C VAL A 334 1.81 4.20 6.49
N GLU A 335 1.62 2.89 6.36
CA GLU A 335 1.78 2.21 5.07
C GLU A 335 0.57 2.31 4.11
N SER A 336 -0.63 2.69 4.57
CA SER A 336 -1.81 2.92 3.70
C SER A 336 -2.13 4.41 3.51
N PHE A 337 -2.35 5.16 4.60
CA PHE A 337 -2.82 6.55 4.50
C PHE A 337 -1.83 7.49 3.79
N SER A 338 -0.52 7.25 3.91
CA SER A 338 0.54 8.00 3.19
C SER A 338 0.38 8.04 1.66
N LYS A 339 -0.45 7.16 1.06
CA LYS A 339 -0.65 7.07 -0.39
C LYS A 339 -1.81 7.92 -0.92
N PHE A 340 -2.78 8.29 -0.07
CA PHE A 340 -4.02 8.92 -0.52
C PHE A 340 -4.58 10.00 0.40
N ALA A 341 -4.21 10.00 1.69
CA ALA A 341 -4.75 10.92 2.67
C ALA A 341 -3.90 12.21 2.74
N GLU A 342 -4.46 13.31 2.25
CA GLU A 342 -3.95 14.66 2.50
C GLU A 342 -4.60 15.19 3.78
N PHE A 343 -3.88 15.14 4.90
CA PHE A 343 -4.37 15.61 6.20
C PHE A 343 -4.31 17.14 6.29
N GLY A 344 -5.35 17.81 5.79
CA GLY A 344 -5.46 19.28 5.77
C GLY A 344 -6.85 19.82 6.12
N GLY A 345 -7.67 19.04 6.85
CA GLY A 345 -9.04 19.39 7.21
C GLY A 345 -9.19 19.86 8.66
N TRP A 346 -10.14 20.76 8.89
CA TRP A 346 -10.60 21.13 10.23
C TRP A 346 -11.69 20.15 10.70
N PRO A 347 -11.69 19.68 11.95
CA PRO A 347 -12.78 18.85 12.48
C PRO A 347 -14.08 19.68 12.50
N PHE A 348 -15.16 19.11 11.99
CA PHE A 348 -16.48 19.76 12.04
C PHE A 348 -17.03 19.72 13.47
N ALA A 349 -16.97 20.85 14.16
CA ALA A 349 -17.58 21.06 15.46
C ALA A 349 -18.87 21.90 15.30
N PRO A 350 -20.06 21.28 15.28
CA PRO A 350 -21.32 22.03 15.25
C PRO A 350 -21.56 22.73 16.59
N PHE A 351 -22.20 23.89 16.57
CA PHE A 351 -22.64 24.55 17.80
C PHE A 351 -23.73 23.71 18.48
N SER A 352 -23.43 23.22 19.69
CA SER A 352 -24.24 22.25 20.42
C SER A 352 -24.35 22.67 21.89
N PHE A 353 -25.56 22.97 22.35
CA PHE A 353 -25.81 23.36 23.75
C PHE A 353 -25.44 22.26 24.75
N ASN A 354 -25.51 20.99 24.35
CA ASN A 354 -25.15 19.86 25.22
C ASN A 354 -23.65 19.81 25.50
N ASP A 355 -22.82 20.24 24.55
CA ASP A 355 -21.36 20.19 24.71
C ASP A 355 -20.86 21.43 25.47
N LEU A 356 -21.49 22.59 25.27
CA LEU A 356 -21.27 23.78 26.11
C LEU A 356 -21.69 23.55 27.58
N LEU A 357 -22.79 22.83 27.83
CA LEU A 357 -23.21 22.46 29.18
C LEU A 357 -22.18 21.55 29.87
N LYS A 358 -21.66 20.52 29.18
CA LYS A 358 -20.58 19.67 29.71
C LYS A 358 -19.30 20.47 30.00
N GLU A 359 -18.87 21.33 29.08
CA GLU A 359 -17.70 22.19 29.27
C GLU A 359 -17.85 23.07 30.52
N SER A 360 -19.07 23.60 30.76
CA SER A 360 -19.39 24.37 31.97
C SER A 360 -19.53 23.55 33.26
N GLU A 361 -19.66 22.23 33.15
CA GLU A 361 -19.75 21.30 34.28
C GLU A 361 -18.35 20.82 34.65
N GLU A 362 -17.55 20.40 33.67
CA GLU A 362 -16.10 20.14 33.82
C GLU A 362 -15.37 21.36 34.41
N LEU A 363 -15.66 22.58 33.93
CA LEU A 363 -15.04 23.80 34.46
C LEU A 363 -15.40 24.06 35.94
N LYS A 364 -16.56 23.60 36.43
CA LYS A 364 -16.91 23.70 37.86
C LYS A 364 -16.09 22.73 38.70
N ASP A 365 -15.93 21.50 38.22
CA ASP A 365 -15.12 20.46 38.87
C ASP A 365 -13.63 20.84 38.97
N TYR A 366 -13.12 21.70 38.07
CA TYR A 366 -11.76 22.26 38.15
C TYR A 366 -11.60 23.48 39.07
N VAL A 367 -12.70 24.15 39.46
CA VAL A 367 -12.69 25.39 40.26
C VAL A 367 -13.01 25.13 41.74
N GLN A 368 -13.42 23.91 42.08
CA GLN A 368 -13.85 23.49 43.42
C GLN A 368 -12.80 22.64 44.16
#